data_AF-A0A935Z025-F1
#
_entry.id   AF-A0A935Z025-F1
#
_cell.length_a   1.000
_cell.length_b   1.000
_cell.length_c   1.000
_cell.angle_alpha   90.00
_cell.angle_beta   90.00
_cell.angle_gamma   90.00
#
_symmetry.space_group_name_H-M   'P 1'
#
loop_
_entity.id
_entity.type
_entity.pdbx_description
1 polymer ?
#
loop_
_entity_poly.entity_id
_entity_poly.type
_entity_poly.pdbx_seq_one_letter_code
_entity_poly.pdbx_strand_id
1 'polypeptide(L)'
;MYDELVIAPGDVVADRYRVLSVIATGTRSVVLWAEQRLGQAERQVVLQLFLDASHETQRAANDLAGARMRERSMAPWLAPIDFGMTTSGRVFLVFAYVDGFDPRHLFSPPLSPAPGDFVQERYRIERVVEVDDLAVTYEGVHEGLGQSVQLYVLRSELAGSESHHRQIVDLALTSARDPDSPRRVVDVGTLDDGRPFMVIVPPRQ
;
A
#
# COMPACT_ATOMS: atom_id res chain seq x y z
N MET A 1 -14.26 10.29 15.50
CA MET A 1 -14.73 11.17 14.40
C MET A 1 -13.50 11.50 13.58
N TYR A 2 -13.29 10.83 12.46
CA TYR A 2 -12.23 11.21 11.52
C TYR A 2 -12.76 12.42 10.76
N ASP A 3 -12.07 13.54 10.87
CA ASP A 3 -12.34 14.73 10.07
C ASP A 3 -12.07 14.34 8.60
N GLU A 4 -13.13 14.21 7.81
CA GLU A 4 -13.07 13.70 6.44
C GLU A 4 -12.29 14.71 5.61
N LEU A 5 -11.02 14.42 5.36
CA LEU A 5 -10.16 15.29 4.59
C LEU A 5 -10.60 15.26 3.14
N VAL A 6 -11.33 16.29 2.73
CA VAL A 6 -11.67 16.53 1.34
C VAL A 6 -10.53 17.33 0.71
N ILE A 7 -9.81 16.71 -0.24
CA ILE A 7 -8.79 17.37 -1.06
C ILE A 7 -9.28 17.43 -2.50
N ALA A 8 -9.17 18.61 -3.11
CA ALA A 8 -9.62 18.91 -4.46
C ALA A 8 -8.50 19.52 -5.32
N PRO A 9 -8.62 19.45 -6.67
CA PRO A 9 -7.78 20.22 -7.56
C PRO A 9 -7.78 21.72 -7.21
N GLY A 10 -6.58 22.31 -7.17
CA GLY A 10 -6.35 23.71 -6.81
C GLY A 10 -5.92 23.91 -5.35
N ASP A 11 -6.17 22.93 -4.47
CA ASP A 11 -5.73 22.98 -3.07
C ASP A 11 -4.21 22.99 -2.98
N VAL A 12 -3.68 23.58 -1.90
CA VAL A 12 -2.24 23.63 -1.65
C VAL A 12 -1.89 22.81 -0.42
N VAL A 13 -1.08 21.78 -0.61
CA VAL A 13 -0.54 20.93 0.45
C VAL A 13 0.80 21.51 0.92
N ALA A 14 0.94 21.65 2.25
CA ALA A 14 2.14 22.14 2.93
C ALA A 14 2.67 23.48 2.38
N ASP A 15 1.75 24.37 1.98
CA ASP A 15 2.04 25.70 1.41
C ASP A 15 2.99 25.70 0.20
N ARG A 16 3.15 24.55 -0.46
CA ARG A 16 4.21 24.33 -1.47
C ARG A 16 3.73 23.55 -2.69
N TYR A 17 2.80 22.62 -2.50
CA TYR A 17 2.40 21.66 -3.53
C TYR A 17 0.94 21.92 -3.94
N ARG A 18 0.73 22.43 -5.15
CA ARG A 18 -0.63 22.67 -5.65
C ARG A 18 -1.17 21.41 -6.30
N VAL A 19 -2.33 20.95 -5.86
CA VAL A 19 -2.98 19.73 -6.36
C VAL A 19 -3.54 20.00 -7.76
N LEU A 20 -3.16 19.15 -8.71
CA LEU A 20 -3.70 19.12 -10.08
C LEU A 20 -4.85 18.12 -10.18
N SER A 21 -4.72 16.95 -9.55
CA SER A 21 -5.77 15.94 -9.47
C SER A 21 -5.54 14.95 -8.34
N VAL A 22 -6.61 14.30 -7.89
CA VAL A 22 -6.54 13.13 -7.01
C VAL A 22 -6.36 11.91 -7.90
N ILE A 23 -5.28 11.16 -7.70
CA ILE A 23 -4.92 9.99 -8.51
C ILE A 23 -5.64 8.76 -7.97
N ALA A 24 -5.64 8.60 -6.65
CA ALA A 24 -6.45 7.61 -5.95
C ALA A 24 -6.65 8.04 -4.48
N THR A 25 -7.53 7.33 -3.80
CA THR A 25 -7.88 7.51 -2.39
C THR A 25 -7.85 6.13 -1.73
N GLY A 26 -7.12 6.00 -0.62
CA GLY A 26 -7.08 4.78 0.17
C GLY A 26 -7.42 5.07 1.63
N THR A 27 -7.54 4.02 2.44
CA THR A 27 -7.96 4.12 3.85
C THR A 27 -7.01 4.96 4.72
N ARG A 28 -5.70 4.96 4.41
CA ARG A 28 -4.67 5.62 5.23
C ARG A 28 -4.05 6.85 4.59
N SER A 29 -4.15 7.01 3.29
CA SER A 29 -3.55 8.12 2.55
C SER A 29 -4.34 8.45 1.29
N VAL A 30 -4.10 9.64 0.74
CA VAL A 30 -4.50 10.02 -0.62
C VAL A 30 -3.25 10.24 -1.47
N VAL A 31 -3.31 9.93 -2.76
CA VAL A 31 -2.21 10.25 -3.69
C VAL A 31 -2.69 11.27 -4.68
N LEU A 32 -1.89 12.33 -4.81
CA LEU A 32 -2.21 13.55 -5.51
C LEU A 32 -1.19 13.75 -6.60
N TRP A 33 -1.66 14.07 -7.79
CA TRP A 33 -0.81 14.70 -8.78
C TRP A 33 -0.74 16.17 -8.40
N ALA A 34 0.47 16.69 -8.21
CA ALA A 34 0.67 18.05 -7.80
C ALA A 34 1.79 18.72 -8.59
N GLU A 35 1.79 20.04 -8.57
CA GLU A 35 2.91 20.86 -9.03
C GLU A 35 3.59 21.52 -7.84
N GLN A 36 4.92 21.47 -7.84
CA GLN A 36 5.75 22.23 -6.94
C GLN A 36 6.27 23.46 -7.67
N ARG A 37 6.01 24.64 -7.12
CA ARG A 37 6.55 25.89 -7.66
C ARG A 37 7.92 26.19 -7.04
N LEU A 38 8.95 26.19 -7.86
CA LEU A 38 10.35 26.48 -7.49
C LEU A 38 10.83 27.73 -8.24
N GLY A 39 10.56 28.90 -7.66
CA GLY A 39 10.87 30.18 -8.31
C GLY A 39 10.01 30.43 -9.54
N GLN A 40 10.64 30.45 -10.73
CA GLN A 40 9.94 30.55 -12.03
C GLN A 40 9.71 29.19 -12.70
N ALA A 41 10.23 28.09 -12.13
CA ALA A 41 10.03 26.75 -12.66
C ALA A 41 8.90 26.03 -11.92
N GLU A 42 8.12 25.25 -12.66
CA GLU A 42 7.11 24.34 -12.12
C GLU A 42 7.57 22.91 -12.35
N ARG A 43 7.53 22.11 -11.29
CA ARG A 43 7.89 20.70 -11.33
C ARG A 43 6.68 19.87 -10.97
N GLN A 44 6.30 18.96 -11.86
CA GLN A 44 5.28 17.96 -11.55
C GLN A 44 5.82 16.92 -10.59
N VAL A 45 5.02 16.58 -9.59
CA VAL A 45 5.34 15.65 -8.53
C VAL A 45 4.11 14.80 -8.21
N VAL A 46 4.35 13.69 -7.54
CA VAL A 46 3.28 12.90 -6.95
C VAL A 46 3.41 12.97 -5.44
N LEU A 47 2.31 13.27 -4.76
CA LEU A 47 2.29 13.49 -3.32
C LEU A 47 1.40 12.45 -2.64
N GLN A 48 1.98 11.65 -1.76
CA GLN A 48 1.23 10.74 -0.89
C GLN A 48 1.01 11.45 0.45
N LEU A 49 -0.24 11.78 0.77
CA LEU A 49 -0.62 12.44 2.02
C LEU A 49 -1.35 11.47 2.93
N PHE A 50 -0.83 11.25 4.13
CA PHE A 50 -1.45 10.40 5.13
C PHE A 50 -2.64 11.10 5.79
N LEU A 51 -3.76 10.40 5.91
CA LEU A 51 -5.02 10.94 6.41
C LEU A 51 -5.02 11.11 7.94
N ASP A 52 -4.31 10.21 8.63
CA ASP A 52 -4.12 10.24 10.07
C ASP A 52 -2.91 11.12 10.47
N ALA A 53 -3.07 11.89 11.55
CA ALA A 53 -2.06 12.78 12.11
C ALA A 53 -1.44 12.23 13.41
N SER A 54 -1.68 10.95 13.75
CA SER A 54 -1.15 10.35 14.96
C SER A 54 0.38 10.26 14.97
N HIS A 55 0.97 10.31 16.18
CA HIS A 55 2.41 10.11 16.37
C HIS A 55 2.90 8.73 15.90
N GLU A 56 2.02 7.73 15.83
CA GLU A 56 2.35 6.41 15.30
C GLU A 56 2.47 6.46 13.77
N THR A 57 1.48 7.02 13.08
CA THR A 57 1.52 7.25 11.63
C THR A 57 2.72 8.13 11.25
N GLN A 58 3.01 9.14 12.06
CA GLN A 58 4.19 9.99 11.92
C GLN A 58 5.49 9.19 11.93
N ARG A 59 5.68 8.32 12.94
CA ARG A 59 6.88 7.49 13.09
C ARG A 59 7.01 6.51 11.94
N ALA A 60 5.94 5.78 11.64
CA ALA A 60 5.93 4.80 10.55
C ALA A 60 6.25 5.43 9.19
N ALA A 61 5.67 6.60 8.89
CA ALA A 61 5.94 7.30 7.64
C ALA A 61 7.37 7.85 7.56
N ASN A 62 7.92 8.35 8.66
CA ASN A 62 9.32 8.80 8.74
C ASN A 62 10.30 7.63 8.56
N ASP A 63 10.04 6.49 9.19
CA ASP A 63 10.88 5.28 9.08
C ASP A 63 10.88 4.77 7.63
N LEU A 64 9.69 4.73 7.01
CA LEU A 64 9.51 4.37 5.60
C LEU A 64 10.26 5.34 4.66
N ALA A 65 10.12 6.65 4.87
CA ALA A 65 10.82 7.66 4.07
C ALA A 65 12.35 7.47 4.16
N GLY A 66 12.85 7.25 5.38
CA GLY A 66 14.26 6.99 5.64
C GLY A 66 14.75 5.67 5.02
N ALA A 67 13.95 4.60 5.08
CA ALA A 67 14.26 3.33 4.44
C ALA A 67 14.36 3.48 2.91
N ARG A 68 13.37 4.10 2.27
CA ARG A 68 13.35 4.28 0.81
C ARG A 68 14.46 5.20 0.29
N MET A 69 14.85 6.21 1.06
CA MET A 69 15.97 7.07 0.69
C MET A 69 17.30 6.27 0.64
N ARG A 70 17.45 5.28 1.54
CA ARG A 70 18.62 4.39 1.59
C ARG A 70 18.59 3.31 0.49
N GLU A 71 17.40 2.85 0.10
CA GLU A 71 17.19 1.76 -0.86
C GLU A 71 17.16 2.21 -2.33
N ARG A 72 17.70 3.40 -2.62
CA ARG A 72 17.73 4.03 -3.96
C ARG A 72 18.31 3.18 -5.10
N SER A 73 18.93 2.01 -4.83
CA SER A 73 19.65 1.22 -5.82
C SER A 73 18.77 0.36 -6.74
N MET A 74 17.56 -0.03 -6.34
CA MET A 74 16.73 -0.99 -7.11
C MET A 74 15.60 -0.34 -7.92
N ALA A 75 15.01 0.76 -7.45
CA ALA A 75 13.99 1.53 -8.17
C ALA A 75 14.08 3.03 -7.80
N PRO A 76 15.04 3.79 -8.37
CA PRO A 76 15.33 5.17 -7.97
C PRO A 76 14.13 6.13 -8.05
N TRP A 77 13.15 5.83 -8.92
CA TRP A 77 11.92 6.63 -9.09
C TRP A 77 10.86 6.38 -8.01
N LEU A 78 10.96 5.30 -7.22
CA LEU A 78 10.10 5.03 -6.07
C LEU A 78 10.65 5.63 -4.76
N ALA A 79 11.85 6.21 -4.78
CA ALA A 79 12.40 6.91 -3.64
C ALA A 79 11.76 8.31 -3.51
N PRO A 80 11.27 8.69 -2.32
CA PRO A 80 10.76 10.04 -2.13
C PRO A 80 11.89 11.06 -2.37
N ILE A 81 11.58 12.12 -3.12
CA ILE A 81 12.46 13.24 -3.39
C ILE A 81 12.34 14.36 -2.35
N ASP A 82 11.23 14.38 -1.61
CA ASP A 82 10.96 15.26 -0.48
C ASP A 82 9.97 14.56 0.48
N PHE A 83 9.92 14.99 1.73
CA PHE A 83 8.93 14.53 2.71
C PHE A 83 8.78 15.57 3.81
N GLY A 84 7.64 15.57 4.50
CA GLY A 84 7.42 16.49 5.59
C GLY A 84 6.07 16.34 6.27
N MET A 85 5.68 17.39 6.97
CA MET A 85 4.39 17.49 7.64
C MET A 85 3.65 18.72 7.14
N THR A 86 2.35 18.57 6.96
CA THR A 86 1.43 19.70 6.80
C THR A 86 1.26 20.45 8.12
N THR A 87 0.71 21.66 8.07
CA THR A 87 0.39 22.47 9.26
C THR A 87 -0.59 21.77 10.21
N SER A 88 -1.42 20.85 9.68
CA SER A 88 -2.32 20.02 10.49
C SER A 88 -1.66 18.76 11.07
N GLY A 89 -0.34 18.61 10.95
CA GLY A 89 0.42 17.47 11.47
C GLY A 89 0.34 16.20 10.63
N ARG A 90 -0.30 16.22 9.46
CA ARG A 90 -0.34 15.06 8.56
C ARG A 90 0.96 14.92 7.80
N VAL A 91 1.48 13.70 7.72
CA VAL A 91 2.71 13.41 6.96
C VAL A 91 2.41 13.38 5.47
N PHE A 92 3.37 13.88 4.69
CA PHE A 92 3.37 13.66 3.25
C PHE A 92 4.74 13.18 2.75
N LEU A 93 4.71 12.38 1.70
CA LEU A 93 5.86 11.98 0.90
C LEU A 93 5.70 12.54 -0.51
N VAL A 94 6.81 12.98 -1.11
CA VAL A 94 6.83 13.54 -2.46
C VAL A 94 7.71 12.67 -3.33
N PHE A 95 7.19 12.26 -4.48
CA PHE A 95 7.87 11.45 -5.48
C PHE A 95 8.01 12.25 -6.77
N ALA A 96 9.04 11.94 -7.55
CA ALA A 96 9.15 12.50 -8.89
C ALA A 96 8.01 11.97 -9.76
N TYR A 97 7.37 12.85 -10.53
CA TYR A 97 6.50 12.40 -11.62
C TYR A 97 7.38 11.81 -12.73
N VAL A 98 7.03 10.62 -13.21
CA VAL A 98 7.71 9.94 -14.31
C VAL A 98 6.67 9.64 -15.38
N ASP A 99 6.92 10.08 -16.60
CA ASP A 99 6.00 9.85 -17.71
C ASP A 99 5.84 8.35 -17.99
N GLY A 100 4.60 7.90 -18.20
CA GLY A 100 4.26 6.48 -18.35
C GLY A 100 4.27 5.64 -17.07
N PHE A 101 4.60 6.20 -15.90
CA PHE A 101 4.46 5.52 -14.60
C PHE A 101 3.10 5.81 -13.99
N ASP A 102 2.33 4.76 -13.67
CA ASP A 102 1.07 4.91 -12.95
C ASP A 102 1.35 5.24 -11.47
N PRO A 103 1.03 6.46 -11.00
CA PRO A 103 1.35 6.85 -9.64
C PRO A 103 0.48 6.18 -8.59
N ARG A 104 -0.56 5.43 -9.00
CA ARG A 104 -1.28 4.52 -8.10
C ARG A 104 -0.36 3.44 -7.53
N HIS A 105 0.76 3.10 -8.17
CA HIS A 105 1.78 2.24 -7.55
C HIS A 105 2.46 2.88 -6.32
N LEU A 106 2.29 4.19 -6.09
CA LEU A 106 2.75 4.86 -4.87
C LEU A 106 1.76 4.69 -3.70
N PHE A 107 0.52 4.26 -3.96
CA PHE A 107 -0.37 3.68 -2.94
C PHE A 107 0.16 2.39 -2.36
N SER A 108 1.24 1.86 -2.93
CA SER A 108 2.10 0.88 -2.32
C SER A 108 3.35 1.58 -1.76
N PRO A 109 3.31 2.31 -0.62
CA PRO A 109 4.34 1.96 0.33
C PRO A 109 4.14 0.47 0.64
N PRO A 110 5.21 -0.31 0.83
CA PRO A 110 5.10 -1.67 1.24
C PRO A 110 4.54 -1.77 2.68
N LEU A 111 3.27 -1.43 2.87
CA LEU A 111 2.56 -1.59 4.11
C LEU A 111 1.63 -2.77 3.91
N SER A 112 2.24 -3.95 4.02
CA SER A 112 1.64 -5.09 4.71
C SER A 112 0.34 -4.71 5.45
N PRO A 113 -0.83 -5.29 5.07
CA PRO A 113 -2.10 -5.02 5.74
C PRO A 113 -1.98 -5.03 7.28
N ALA A 114 -2.62 -4.08 7.96
CA ALA A 114 -2.59 -3.99 9.42
C ALA A 114 -3.86 -4.58 10.05
N PRO A 115 -3.82 -4.98 11.34
CA PRO A 115 -5.03 -5.33 12.09
C PRO A 115 -6.12 -4.26 11.96
N GLY A 116 -7.33 -4.68 11.62
CA GLY A 116 -8.49 -3.82 11.38
C GLY A 116 -8.67 -3.37 9.92
N ASP A 117 -7.64 -3.50 9.07
CA ASP A 117 -7.76 -3.16 7.65
C ASP A 117 -8.65 -4.15 6.91
N PHE A 118 -9.26 -3.69 5.83
CA PHE A 118 -10.07 -4.48 4.93
C PHE A 118 -9.34 -4.73 3.61
N VAL A 119 -9.22 -6.00 3.22
CA VAL A 119 -8.74 -6.40 1.90
C VAL A 119 -9.94 -6.64 1.00
N GLN A 120 -10.00 -5.88 -0.10
CA GLN A 120 -11.07 -5.93 -1.11
C GLN A 120 -12.49 -5.84 -0.51
N GLU A 121 -12.65 -5.08 0.58
CA GLU A 121 -13.93 -4.90 1.31
C GLU A 121 -14.59 -6.20 1.83
N ARG A 122 -13.89 -7.34 1.74
CA ARG A 122 -14.44 -8.67 2.06
C ARG A 122 -13.77 -9.30 3.26
N TYR A 123 -12.48 -9.04 3.44
CA TYR A 123 -11.66 -9.68 4.45
C TYR A 123 -11.11 -8.67 5.43
N ARG A 124 -11.55 -8.74 6.69
CA ARG A 124 -11.00 -7.91 7.76
C ARG A 124 -9.78 -8.60 8.37
N ILE A 125 -8.65 -7.92 8.41
CA ILE A 125 -7.42 -8.42 9.01
C ILE A 125 -7.54 -8.35 10.54
N GLU A 126 -7.15 -9.41 11.23
CA GLU A 126 -7.15 -9.46 12.69
C GLU A 126 -5.73 -9.36 13.26
N ARG A 127 -4.76 -10.08 12.66
CA ARG A 127 -3.35 -10.02 13.05
C ARG A 127 -2.42 -10.62 12.01
N VAL A 128 -1.14 -10.33 12.13
CA VAL A 128 -0.07 -11.08 11.45
C VAL A 128 0.09 -12.44 12.15
N VAL A 129 0.17 -13.50 11.35
CA VAL A 129 0.45 -14.86 11.82
C VAL A 129 1.91 -15.20 11.62
N GLU A 130 2.41 -14.95 10.40
CA GLU A 130 3.74 -15.37 9.97
C GLU A 130 4.28 -14.43 8.89
N VAL A 131 5.60 -14.26 8.86
CA VAL A 131 6.32 -13.59 7.78
C VAL A 131 7.36 -14.58 7.28
N ASP A 132 7.28 -14.96 6.01
CA ASP A 132 8.28 -15.81 5.37
C ASP A 132 9.10 -15.02 4.34
N ASP A 133 9.93 -15.71 3.57
CA ASP A 133 10.81 -15.07 2.59
C ASP A 133 10.03 -14.44 1.43
N LEU A 134 8.85 -14.96 1.10
CA LEU A 134 8.06 -14.56 -0.07
C LEU A 134 6.86 -13.69 0.30
N ALA A 135 6.20 -13.96 1.41
CA ALA A 135 4.89 -13.45 1.75
C ALA A 135 4.71 -13.21 3.26
N VAL A 136 3.70 -12.41 3.58
CA VAL A 136 3.16 -12.28 4.93
C VAL A 136 1.83 -13.00 5.00
N THR A 137 1.65 -13.83 6.01
CA THR A 137 0.39 -14.50 6.32
C THR A 137 -0.35 -13.73 7.41
N TYR A 138 -1.57 -13.32 7.11
CA TYR A 138 -2.48 -12.69 8.05
C TYR A 138 -3.58 -13.64 8.46
N GLU A 139 -4.01 -13.55 9.71
CA GLU A 139 -5.31 -14.08 10.13
C GLU A 139 -6.34 -12.98 9.93
N GLY A 140 -7.49 -13.37 9.38
CA GLY A 140 -8.60 -12.48 9.14
C GLY A 140 -9.94 -13.20 9.16
N VAL A 141 -11.00 -12.42 8.96
CA VAL A 141 -12.36 -12.92 8.86
C VAL A 141 -12.98 -12.43 7.56
N HIS A 142 -13.62 -13.33 6.82
CA HIS A 142 -14.49 -12.94 5.72
C HIS A 142 -15.78 -12.35 6.33
N GLU A 143 -15.97 -11.04 6.28
CA GLU A 143 -17.08 -10.35 6.97
C GLU A 143 -18.45 -10.88 6.55
N GLY A 144 -18.70 -11.04 5.25
CA GLY A 144 -20.00 -11.53 4.76
C GLY A 144 -20.36 -12.97 5.18
N LEU A 145 -19.38 -13.79 5.57
CA LEU A 145 -19.55 -15.20 5.91
C LEU A 145 -19.26 -15.49 7.39
N GLY A 146 -18.67 -14.55 8.13
CA GLY A 146 -18.18 -14.77 9.50
C GLY A 146 -17.11 -15.86 9.62
N GLN A 147 -16.46 -16.21 8.51
CA GLN A 147 -15.53 -17.34 8.45
C GLN A 147 -14.09 -16.88 8.63
N SER A 148 -13.35 -17.53 9.54
CA SER A 148 -11.91 -17.32 9.70
C SER A 148 -11.14 -17.78 8.46
N VAL A 149 -10.21 -16.95 8.01
CA VAL A 149 -9.37 -17.17 6.84
C VAL A 149 -7.93 -16.74 7.13
N GLN A 150 -7.02 -17.25 6.32
CA GLN A 150 -5.65 -16.76 6.23
C GLN A 150 -5.43 -16.07 4.88
N LEU A 151 -4.83 -14.89 4.89
CA LEU A 151 -4.44 -14.18 3.67
C LEU A 151 -2.92 -14.28 3.53
N TYR A 152 -2.47 -14.94 2.47
CA TYR A 152 -1.07 -15.07 2.11
C TYR A 152 -0.75 -14.03 1.04
N VAL A 153 -0.09 -12.95 1.42
CA VAL A 153 0.12 -11.74 0.61
C VAL A 153 1.59 -11.62 0.27
N LEU A 154 1.93 -11.39 -1.00
CA LEU A 154 3.32 -11.15 -1.39
C LEU A 154 3.96 -10.06 -0.53
N ARG A 155 5.20 -10.28 -0.13
CA ARG A 155 5.97 -9.28 0.61
C ARG A 155 6.17 -8.05 -0.22
N SER A 156 6.14 -6.98 0.52
CA SER A 156 6.00 -5.67 -0.02
C SER A 156 7.31 -5.15 -0.62
N GLU A 157 8.44 -5.66 -0.11
CA GLU A 157 9.78 -5.50 -0.68
C GLU A 157 9.94 -6.26 -2.02
N LEU A 158 9.09 -7.25 -2.30
CA LEU A 158 9.17 -8.11 -3.48
C LEU A 158 8.18 -7.72 -4.59
N ALA A 159 7.36 -6.69 -4.37
CA ALA A 159 6.29 -6.25 -5.27
C ALA A 159 6.77 -5.83 -6.67
N GLY A 160 8.05 -5.45 -6.83
CA GLY A 160 8.62 -5.10 -8.14
C GLY A 160 9.03 -6.30 -8.99
N SER A 161 8.91 -7.52 -8.48
CA SER A 161 9.44 -8.72 -9.12
C SER A 161 8.34 -9.57 -9.75
N GLU A 162 8.28 -9.54 -11.09
CA GLU A 162 7.41 -10.39 -11.90
C GLU A 162 7.58 -11.90 -11.63
N SER A 163 8.78 -12.34 -11.26
CA SER A 163 9.02 -13.74 -10.89
C SER A 163 8.35 -14.11 -9.57
N HIS A 164 8.42 -13.24 -8.56
CA HIS A 164 7.75 -13.48 -7.28
C HIS A 164 6.23 -13.35 -7.40
N HIS A 165 5.74 -12.46 -8.26
CA HIS A 165 4.32 -12.38 -8.60
C HIS A 165 3.80 -13.70 -9.16
N ARG A 166 4.49 -14.23 -10.18
CA ARG A 166 4.16 -15.53 -10.77
C ARG A 166 4.23 -16.67 -9.76
N GLN A 167 5.19 -16.65 -8.84
CA GLN A 167 5.34 -17.69 -7.84
C GLN A 167 4.11 -17.82 -6.92
N ILE A 168 3.50 -16.71 -6.48
CA ILE A 168 2.27 -16.74 -5.67
C ILE A 168 1.10 -17.29 -6.50
N VAL A 169 0.97 -16.86 -7.76
CA VAL A 169 -0.10 -17.31 -8.66
C VAL A 169 0.03 -18.80 -8.97
N ASP A 170 1.23 -19.28 -9.29
CA ASP A 170 1.51 -20.69 -9.57
C ASP A 170 1.26 -21.57 -8.34
N LEU A 171 1.61 -21.08 -7.15
CA LEU A 171 1.32 -21.75 -5.88
C LEU A 171 -0.19 -21.90 -5.69
N ALA A 172 -0.95 -20.82 -5.88
CA ALA A 172 -2.41 -20.86 -5.76
C ALA A 172 -3.05 -21.81 -6.78
N LEU A 173 -2.57 -21.81 -8.03
CA LEU A 173 -3.03 -22.73 -9.08
C LEU A 173 -2.70 -24.19 -8.75
N THR A 174 -1.52 -24.46 -8.20
CA THR A 174 -1.09 -25.81 -7.81
C THR A 174 -1.94 -26.31 -6.65
N SER A 175 -2.13 -25.50 -5.61
CA SER A 175 -3.00 -25.84 -4.48
C SER A 175 -4.46 -26.03 -4.87
N ALA A 176 -4.98 -25.27 -5.83
CA ALA A 176 -6.35 -25.45 -6.31
C ALA A 176 -6.55 -26.76 -7.11
N ARG A 177 -5.49 -27.29 -7.72
CA ARG A 177 -5.51 -28.54 -8.50
C ARG A 177 -5.26 -29.79 -7.65
N ASP A 178 -4.67 -29.62 -6.48
CA ASP A 178 -4.38 -30.70 -5.55
C ASP A 178 -5.45 -30.77 -4.45
N PRO A 179 -6.37 -31.74 -4.50
CA PRO A 179 -7.44 -31.86 -3.51
C PRO A 179 -6.93 -32.19 -2.10
N ASP A 180 -5.70 -32.72 -1.99
CA ASP A 180 -5.05 -33.04 -0.72
C ASP A 180 -4.10 -31.92 -0.26
N SER A 181 -4.11 -30.76 -0.93
CA SER A 181 -3.22 -29.65 -0.59
C SER A 181 -3.46 -29.21 0.86
N PRO A 182 -2.41 -29.09 1.68
CA PRO A 182 -2.55 -28.58 3.05
C PRO A 182 -3.00 -27.12 3.09
N ARG A 183 -2.87 -26.39 1.96
CA ARG A 183 -3.32 -25.02 1.78
C ARG A 183 -4.56 -25.04 0.90
N ARG A 184 -5.74 -25.17 1.52
CA ARG A 184 -7.01 -25.10 0.79
C ARG A 184 -7.30 -23.66 0.39
N VAL A 185 -6.82 -23.29 -0.80
CA VAL A 185 -7.05 -21.98 -1.41
C VAL A 185 -8.52 -21.89 -1.83
N VAL A 186 -9.19 -20.82 -1.38
CA VAL A 186 -10.62 -20.57 -1.67
C VAL A 186 -10.85 -19.29 -2.48
N ASP A 187 -9.90 -18.38 -2.48
CA ASP A 187 -9.94 -17.18 -3.31
C ASP A 187 -8.51 -16.75 -3.67
N VAL A 188 -8.38 -15.99 -4.75
CA VAL A 188 -7.15 -15.33 -5.17
C VAL A 188 -7.48 -13.93 -5.62
N GLY A 189 -6.55 -13.01 -5.42
CA GLY A 189 -6.77 -11.64 -5.83
C GLY A 189 -5.50 -10.84 -5.89
N THR A 190 -5.70 -9.55 -6.07
CA THR A 190 -4.64 -8.56 -6.08
C THR A 190 -5.05 -7.45 -5.13
N LEU A 191 -4.13 -7.05 -4.27
CA LEU A 191 -4.31 -5.86 -3.44
C LEU A 191 -4.42 -4.61 -4.33
N ASP A 192 -4.96 -3.53 -3.78
CA ASP A 192 -5.02 -2.23 -4.46
C ASP A 192 -3.65 -1.72 -4.92
N ASP A 193 -2.61 -2.27 -4.30
CA ASP A 193 -1.21 -1.94 -4.42
C ASP A 193 -0.47 -2.83 -5.46
N GLY A 194 -1.21 -3.73 -6.13
CA GLY A 194 -0.73 -4.59 -7.21
C GLY A 194 -0.16 -5.94 -6.76
N ARG A 195 0.04 -6.15 -5.46
CA ARG A 195 0.59 -7.42 -4.96
C ARG A 195 -0.46 -8.54 -5.01
N PRO A 196 -0.08 -9.75 -5.47
CA PRO A 196 -1.00 -10.88 -5.43
C PRO A 196 -1.19 -11.36 -3.99
N PHE A 197 -2.40 -11.84 -3.71
CA PHE A 197 -2.70 -12.58 -2.50
C PHE A 197 -3.54 -13.81 -2.81
N MET A 198 -3.48 -14.79 -1.90
CA MET A 198 -4.40 -15.93 -1.89
C MET A 198 -5.04 -16.07 -0.52
N VAL A 199 -6.28 -16.55 -0.51
CA VAL A 199 -7.07 -16.79 0.70
C VAL A 199 -7.12 -18.29 0.96
N ILE A 200 -6.70 -18.68 2.16
CA ILE A 200 -6.65 -20.07 2.59
C ILE A 200 -7.62 -20.23 3.76
N VAL A 201 -8.38 -21.33 3.76
CA VAL A 201 -9.18 -21.69 4.94
C VAL A 201 -8.30 -22.53 5.87
N PRO A 202 -8.04 -22.09 7.11
CA PRO A 202 -7.28 -22.88 8.06
C PRO A 202 -8.04 -24.18 8.36
N PRO A 203 -7.34 -25.30 8.63
CA PRO A 203 -7.97 -26.53 9.05
C PRO A 203 -8.80 -26.28 10.32
N ARG A 204 -9.97 -26.92 10.41
CA ARG A 204 -10.76 -26.91 11.66
C ARG A 204 -9.91 -27.56 12.75
N GLN A 205 -9.56 -26.78 13.78
CA GLN A 205 -8.99 -27.30 15.03
C GLN A 205 -10.06 -28.06 15.82
#